data_AF-A0A4Y4M7A8-F1
#
_entry.id   AF-A0A4Y4M7A8-F1
#
_cell.length_a   1.000
_cell.length_b   1.000
_cell.length_c   1.000
_cell.angle_alpha   90.00
_cell.angle_beta   90.00
_cell.angle_gamma   90.00
#
_symmetry.space_group_name_H-M   'P 1'
#
loop_
_entity.id
_entity.type
_entity.pdbx_description
1 polymer ?
#
loop_
_entity_poly.entity_id
_entity_poly.type
_entity_poly.pdbx_seq_one_letter_code
_entity_poly.pdbx_strand_id
1 'polypeptide(L)'
;MKSLIILTAVLSISLLACAKETPQVKHASHMDSSGKKIENVQVVNEEDPVCHMKTSGSIKDTMVYKNKTYGFCSVYCKDEFKKSPEKYAQK
;
A
#
# COMPACT_ATOMS: atom_id res chain seq x y z
N MET A 1 48.48 19.45 -11.37
CA MET A 1 49.38 19.06 -10.27
C MET A 1 50.06 20.30 -9.72
N LYS A 2 49.55 20.84 -8.61
CA LYS A 2 50.22 21.84 -7.76
C LYS A 2 49.48 21.80 -6.41
N SER A 3 50.20 21.32 -5.40
CA SER A 3 49.78 21.11 -4.01
C SER A 3 49.19 22.38 -3.39
N LEU A 4 48.16 22.33 -2.53
CA LEU A 4 48.10 21.72 -1.19
C LEU A 4 49.03 22.43 -0.19
N ILE A 5 48.61 23.59 0.34
CA ILE A 5 49.24 24.28 1.47
C ILE A 5 48.16 25.04 2.29
N ILE A 6 47.87 24.49 3.49
CA ILE A 6 47.75 25.16 4.81
C ILE A 6 46.47 25.97 5.10
N LEU A 7 45.53 25.45 5.91
CA LEU A 7 45.50 25.40 7.39
C LEU A 7 45.10 26.74 8.04
N THR A 8 43.79 26.96 8.18
CA THR A 8 43.15 27.73 9.27
C THR A 8 41.89 26.94 9.62
N ALA A 9 41.84 26.10 10.66
CA ALA A 9 41.72 26.48 12.07
C ALA A 9 40.76 27.68 12.26
N VAL A 10 39.74 27.67 13.11
CA VAL A 10 39.25 26.77 14.14
C VAL A 10 37.92 27.41 14.61
N LEU A 11 37.01 26.59 15.18
CA LEU A 11 35.90 26.99 16.05
C LEU A 11 34.81 27.91 15.48
N SER A 12 33.69 27.30 15.15
CA SER A 12 32.38 27.84 15.56
C SER A 12 31.52 26.66 16.00
N ILE A 13 31.74 26.29 17.27
CA ILE A 13 30.85 25.45 18.05
C ILE A 13 29.62 26.30 18.34
N SER A 14 28.62 26.25 17.47
CA SER A 14 27.27 26.68 17.82
C SER A 14 26.50 25.45 18.29
N LEU A 15 26.59 25.22 19.61
CA LEU A 15 25.66 24.39 20.36
C LEU A 15 24.26 25.04 20.26
N LEU A 16 23.52 24.76 19.19
CA LEU A 16 22.07 24.88 19.26
C LEU A 16 21.54 23.63 19.94
N ALA A 17 21.16 23.83 21.19
CA ALA A 17 20.59 22.85 22.10
C ALA A 17 19.45 22.05 21.46
N CYS A 18 19.44 20.76 21.78
CA CYS A 18 18.38 19.82 21.49
C CYS A 18 17.02 20.29 22.02
N ALA A 19 16.10 20.59 21.11
CA ALA A 19 14.75 20.07 21.20
C ALA A 19 14.71 18.88 20.24
N LYS A 20 14.92 17.64 20.70
CA LYS A 20 13.81 16.72 21.01
C LYS A 20 12.62 17.05 20.12
N GLU A 21 12.44 16.34 19.00
CA GLU A 21 11.22 15.59 18.63
C GLU A 21 11.59 14.61 17.49
N THR A 22 11.65 13.32 17.87
CA THR A 22 11.35 12.10 17.10
C THR A 22 11.91 11.87 15.67
N PRO A 23 12.56 10.71 15.43
CA PRO A 23 12.72 10.18 14.09
C PRO A 23 11.34 9.93 13.48
N GLN A 24 10.99 10.71 12.46
CA GLN A 24 9.93 10.30 11.55
C GLN A 24 10.47 9.14 10.71
N VAL A 25 10.47 7.94 11.30
CA VAL A 25 10.14 6.74 10.53
C VAL A 25 8.85 7.09 9.81
N LYS A 26 8.95 7.25 8.49
CA LYS A 26 7.79 7.35 7.61
C LYS A 26 7.06 6.01 7.68
N HIS A 27 6.32 5.84 8.75
CA HIS A 27 5.14 5.00 8.74
C HIS A 27 4.24 5.61 7.68
N ALA A 28 4.30 5.06 6.47
CA ALA A 28 3.18 5.07 5.55
C ALA A 28 2.06 4.24 6.19
N SER A 29 1.47 4.80 7.23
CA SER A 29 0.27 4.29 7.90
C SER A 29 -0.62 5.49 8.17
N HIS A 30 -1.01 6.19 7.11
CA HIS A 30 -2.41 6.60 7.03
C HIS A 30 -3.11 5.54 6.20
N MET A 31 -3.38 4.44 6.90
CA MET A 31 -4.43 3.49 6.56
C MET A 31 -5.72 4.29 6.66
N ASP A 32 -6.09 4.94 5.57
CA ASP A 32 -7.41 5.55 5.42
C ASP A 32 -8.41 4.39 5.44
N SER A 33 -8.83 4.05 6.65
CA SER A 33 -9.96 3.19 6.92
C SER A 33 -11.26 3.97 6.66
N SER A 34 -11.33 4.75 5.58
CA SER A 34 -12.60 4.91 4.89
C SER A 34 -12.79 3.65 4.09
N GLY A 35 -13.54 2.71 4.66
CA GLY A 35 -14.20 1.67 3.89
C GLY A 35 -15.19 2.32 2.93
N LYS A 36 -14.68 3.00 1.88
CA LYS A 36 -15.46 3.47 0.74
C LYS A 36 -15.87 2.22 -0.01
N LYS A 37 -16.98 1.63 0.45
CA LYS A 37 -17.71 0.58 -0.24
C LYS A 37 -17.77 0.99 -1.70
N ILE A 38 -17.11 0.24 -2.56
CA ILE A 38 -17.08 0.56 -3.98
C ILE A 38 -18.39 0.05 -4.55
N GLU A 39 -19.44 0.85 -4.37
CA GLU A 39 -20.82 0.45 -4.68
C GLU A 39 -21.11 0.36 -6.19
N ASN A 40 -20.18 0.82 -7.05
CA ASN A 40 -20.40 0.94 -8.50
C ASN A 40 -19.27 0.39 -9.37
N VAL A 41 -18.44 -0.55 -8.87
CA VAL A 41 -17.47 -1.23 -9.75
C VAL A 41 -18.12 -2.44 -10.41
N GLN A 42 -18.11 -2.44 -11.74
CA GLN A 42 -18.49 -3.58 -12.56
C GLN A 42 -17.42 -4.67 -12.39
N VAL A 43 -17.77 -5.72 -11.65
CA VAL A 43 -16.97 -6.93 -11.50
C VAL A 43 -17.62 -8.07 -12.25
N VAL A 44 -16.83 -9.03 -12.70
CA VAL A 44 -17.33 -10.21 -13.43
C VAL A 44 -17.91 -11.29 -12.51
N ASN A 45 -17.69 -11.16 -11.19
CA ASN A 45 -18.07 -12.17 -10.20
C ASN A 45 -19.14 -11.64 -9.24
N GLU A 46 -20.23 -12.39 -9.11
CA GLU A 46 -21.33 -12.11 -8.16
C GLU A 46 -20.95 -12.43 -6.71
N GLU A 47 -19.99 -13.33 -6.53
CA GLU A 47 -19.46 -13.78 -5.23
C GLU A 47 -17.94 -13.73 -5.23
N ASP A 48 -17.35 -13.45 -4.07
CA ASP A 48 -15.91 -13.46 -3.85
C ASP A 48 -15.38 -14.88 -4.15
N PRO A 49 -14.43 -15.04 -5.08
CA PRO A 49 -13.99 -16.37 -5.50
C PRO A 49 -13.24 -17.16 -4.42
N VAL A 50 -12.79 -16.50 -3.35
CA VAL A 50 -12.04 -17.11 -2.24
C VAL A 50 -12.97 -17.54 -1.11
N CYS A 51 -13.90 -16.67 -0.71
CA CYS A 51 -14.74 -16.91 0.47
C CYS A 51 -16.24 -17.09 0.15
N HIS A 52 -16.65 -16.95 -1.11
CA HIS A 52 -18.05 -17.07 -1.57
C HIS A 52 -19.01 -16.06 -0.91
N MET A 53 -18.50 -14.93 -0.39
CA MET A 53 -19.35 -13.84 0.06
C MET A 53 -19.87 -13.04 -1.14
N LYS A 54 -21.13 -12.61 -1.08
CA LYS A 54 -21.72 -11.75 -2.14
C LYS A 54 -20.90 -10.49 -2.34
N THR A 55 -20.50 -10.22 -3.60
CA THR A 55 -19.76 -9.00 -3.94
C THR A 55 -20.67 -7.77 -4.00
N SER A 56 -21.98 -7.94 -4.22
CA SER A 56 -22.98 -6.86 -4.24
C SER A 56 -22.94 -6.02 -2.96
N GLY A 57 -22.20 -4.91 -3.01
CA GLY A 57 -21.98 -4.01 -1.88
C GLY A 57 -20.93 -4.45 -0.86
N SER A 58 -20.27 -5.58 -1.03
CA SER A 58 -19.24 -6.03 -0.08
C SER A 58 -17.82 -5.85 -0.62
N ILE A 59 -17.66 -5.36 -1.85
CA ILE A 59 -16.35 -5.16 -2.46
C ILE A 59 -15.55 -4.12 -1.66
N LYS A 60 -14.45 -4.60 -1.08
CA LYS A 60 -13.42 -3.77 -0.43
C LYS A 60 -12.24 -3.50 -1.36
N ASP A 61 -11.97 -4.44 -2.26
CA ASP A 61 -10.82 -4.35 -3.17
C ASP A 61 -11.13 -5.06 -4.49
N THR A 62 -10.43 -4.69 -5.55
CA THR A 62 -10.60 -5.29 -6.89
C THR A 62 -9.26 -5.58 -7.55
N MET A 63 -9.25 -6.55 -8.47
CA MET A 63 -8.07 -6.87 -9.27
C MET A 63 -8.46 -7.25 -10.68
N VAL A 64 -7.68 -6.79 -11.66
CA VAL A 64 -7.84 -7.20 -13.05
C VAL A 64 -7.05 -8.48 -13.30
N TYR A 65 -7.73 -9.52 -13.77
CA TYR A 65 -7.14 -10.79 -14.19
C TYR A 65 -7.74 -11.22 -15.53
N LYS A 66 -6.90 -11.56 -16.52
CA LYS A 66 -7.34 -11.94 -17.89
C LYS A 66 -8.36 -10.96 -18.50
N ASN A 67 -8.10 -9.66 -18.36
CA ASN A 67 -8.97 -8.57 -18.85
C ASN A 67 -10.38 -8.55 -18.23
N LYS A 68 -10.56 -9.23 -17.09
CA LYS A 68 -11.77 -9.25 -16.28
C LYS A 68 -11.47 -8.61 -14.92
N THR A 69 -12.36 -7.75 -14.43
CA THR A 69 -12.24 -7.15 -13.10
C THR A 69 -12.92 -8.05 -12.08
N TYR A 70 -12.16 -8.56 -11.11
CA TYR A 70 -12.68 -9.35 -10.01
C TYR A 70 -12.81 -8.50 -8.73
N GLY A 71 -13.92 -8.68 -8.03
CA GLY A 71 -14.21 -8.04 -6.74
C GLY A 71 -13.97 -8.96 -5.56
N PHE A 72 -13.38 -8.41 -4.51
CA PHE A 72 -13.02 -9.12 -3.29
C PHE A 72 -13.62 -8.43 -2.07
N CYS A 73 -14.12 -9.23 -1.13
CA CYS A 73 -14.70 -8.76 0.12
C CYS A 73 -13.64 -8.23 1.10
N SER A 74 -12.37 -8.56 0.88
CA SER A 74 -11.24 -8.11 1.69
C SER A 74 -9.93 -8.13 0.90
N VAL A 75 -8.93 -7.42 1.40
CA VAL A 75 -7.56 -7.47 0.86
C VAL A 75 -7.00 -8.90 0.93
N TYR A 76 -7.33 -9.64 1.99
CA TYR A 76 -6.91 -11.04 2.15
C TYR A 76 -7.42 -11.92 1.01
N CYS A 77 -8.69 -11.79 0.62
CA CYS A 77 -9.25 -12.55 -0.51
C CYS A 77 -8.56 -12.20 -1.83
N LYS A 78 -8.20 -10.93 -2.06
CA LYS A 78 -7.42 -10.53 -3.23
C LYS A 78 -6.04 -11.18 -3.23
N ASP A 79 -5.36 -11.22 -2.09
CA ASP A 79 -4.02 -11.80 -1.97
C ASP A 79 -4.03 -13.33 -2.16
N GLU A 80 -5.03 -14.03 -1.59
CA GLU A 80 -5.24 -15.46 -1.84
C GLU A 80 -5.54 -15.74 -3.32
N PHE A 81 -6.40 -14.93 -3.94
CA PHE A 81 -6.67 -15.03 -5.37
C PHE A 81 -5.39 -14.81 -6.18
N LYS A 82 -4.54 -13.85 -5.81
CA LYS A 82 -3.27 -13.57 -6.51
C LYS A 82 -2.28 -14.74 -6.44
N LYS A 83 -2.29 -15.53 -5.37
CA LYS A 83 -1.43 -16.72 -5.25
C LYS A 83 -1.83 -17.84 -6.21
N SER A 84 -3.12 -17.98 -6.49
CA SER A 84 -3.61 -19.07 -7.35
C SER A 84 -4.82 -18.63 -8.19
N PRO A 85 -4.67 -17.63 -9.08
CA PRO A 85 -5.81 -17.03 -9.76
C PRO A 85 -6.49 -18.02 -10.70
N GLU A 86 -5.77 -19.02 -11.23
CA GLU A 86 -6.35 -20.07 -12.07
C GLU A 86 -7.30 -21.00 -11.32
N LYS A 87 -7.10 -21.18 -10.01
CA LYS A 87 -7.96 -22.00 -9.16
C LYS A 87 -9.28 -21.30 -8.85
N TYR A 88 -9.25 -19.98 -8.74
CA TYR A 88 -10.37 -19.17 -8.27
C TYR A 88 -11.10 -18.43 -9.40
N ALA A 89 -10.42 -18.11 -10.50
CA ALA A 89 -11.02 -17.47 -11.65
C ALA A 89 -11.99 -18.47 -12.33
N GLN A 90 -13.25 -18.42 -11.93
CA GLN A 90 -14.33 -19.07 -12.64
C GLN A 90 -14.44 -18.47 -14.05
N LYS A 91 -14.70 -19.34 -15.02
CA LYS A 91 -14.55 -19.09 -16.45
C LYS A 91 -15.66 -18.19 -16.99
#